data_AF-A0A8E0KHP3-F1
#
_entry.id   AF-A0A8E0KHP3-F1
#
_cell.length_a   1.000
_cell.length_b   1.000
_cell.length_c   1.000
_cell.angle_alpha   90.00
_cell.angle_beta   90.00
_cell.angle_gamma   90.00
#
_symmetry.space_group_name_H-M   'P 1'
#
loop_
_entity.id
_entity.type
_entity.pdbx_description
1 polymer ?
#
loop_
_entity_poly.entity_id
_entity_poly.type
_entity_poly.pdbx_seq_one_letter_code
_entity_poly.pdbx_strand_id
1 'polypeptide(L)'
;MSFSVVALSALVLYSLCSIAYVYRWRGRTRYASLTQYLRKSWPIFAPLNCVLYMTTRPWARGPVTAAERMPNLALLRDNWQVIRDEALALQAGGAFEAAKAEGSAGSYDLGFRTFFKRGWSKFYLTWYGTTHRSAQRTCPRTVALLNQIPEVKGAMFTVLPAGSELTLHADPLACSLRYHLGLRTPNADACLIEVDGVPMSWRDGQDFIFDETYPHQARNDTGDSRLILMCDVARPLNVFGRVFNAGYRRLAAGTLVPNTAEDQRGFVSALFASLAPISARIRALKQTDVRRYKLIKHTVNAALLLVVMAGAYGLFELVEAATDALI
;
A
#
# COMPACT_ATOMS: atom_id res chain seq x y z
N MET A 1 -12.42 38.28 3.75
CA MET A 1 -12.29 37.01 2.99
C MET A 1 -13.45 36.14 3.42
N SER A 2 -14.14 35.45 2.50
CA SER A 2 -15.19 34.48 2.87
C SER A 2 -14.59 33.32 3.66
N PHE A 3 -15.40 32.65 4.47
CA PHE A 3 -14.98 31.47 5.23
C PHE A 3 -14.43 30.40 4.28
N SER A 4 -15.06 30.19 3.13
CA SER A 4 -14.64 29.22 2.12
C SER A 4 -13.22 29.46 1.60
N VAL A 5 -12.85 30.72 1.36
CA VAL A 5 -11.48 31.06 0.92
C VAL A 5 -10.49 30.82 2.06
N VAL A 6 -10.83 31.15 3.30
CA VAL A 6 -9.97 30.91 4.47
C VAL A 6 -9.77 29.40 4.69
N ALA A 7 -10.85 28.62 4.66
CA ALA A 7 -10.85 27.18 4.85
C ALA A 7 -10.05 26.46 3.76
N LEU A 8 -10.24 26.84 2.49
CA LEU A 8 -9.45 26.30 1.38
C LEU A 8 -7.96 26.65 1.53
N SER A 9 -7.65 27.89 1.90
CA SER A 9 -6.27 28.33 2.12
C SER A 9 -5.59 27.55 3.25
N ALA A 10 -6.31 27.32 4.35
CA ALA A 10 -5.85 26.51 5.46
C ALA A 10 -5.62 25.05 5.05
N LEU A 11 -6.51 24.46 4.24
CA LEU A 11 -6.36 23.10 3.73
C LEU A 11 -5.11 22.96 2.83
N VAL A 12 -4.86 23.94 1.96
CA VAL A 12 -3.65 23.97 1.12
C VAL A 12 -2.41 24.07 1.99
N LEU A 13 -2.39 24.99 2.96
CA LEU A 13 -1.26 25.17 3.87
C LEU A 13 -0.99 23.90 4.68
N TYR A 14 -2.03 23.30 5.28
CA TYR A 14 -1.95 22.03 5.99
C TYR A 14 -1.36 20.94 5.09
N SER A 15 -1.78 20.89 3.82
CA SER A 15 -1.31 19.88 2.88
C SER A 15 0.18 20.06 2.56
N LEU A 16 0.61 21.30 2.31
CA LEU A 16 2.03 21.62 2.07
C LEU A 16 2.90 21.32 3.30
N CYS A 17 2.44 21.71 4.49
CA CYS A 17 3.13 21.42 5.75
C CYS A 17 3.22 19.91 6.00
N SER A 18 2.16 19.14 5.71
CA SER A 18 2.16 17.68 5.85
C SER A 18 3.15 17.01 4.90
N ILE A 19 3.19 17.46 3.64
CA ILE A 19 4.16 16.96 2.64
C ILE A 19 5.59 17.26 3.08
N ALA A 20 5.85 18.48 3.56
CA ALA A 20 7.15 18.88 4.08
C ALA A 20 7.53 18.08 5.33
N TYR A 21 6.59 17.90 6.26
CA TYR A 21 6.74 17.06 7.45
C TYR A 21 7.22 15.64 7.11
N VAL A 22 6.49 14.97 6.21
CA VAL A 22 6.82 13.60 5.79
C VAL A 22 8.17 13.53 5.09
N TYR A 23 8.46 14.47 4.19
CA TYR A 23 9.71 14.51 3.45
C TYR A 23 10.94 14.71 4.36
N ARG A 24 10.82 15.56 5.39
CA ARG A 24 12.00 16.08 6.11
C ARG A 24 12.12 15.59 7.55
N TRP A 25 11.03 15.16 8.19
CA TRP A 25 11.00 14.89 9.65
C TRP A 25 10.35 13.57 10.09
N ARG A 26 9.46 12.92 9.30
CA ARG A 26 8.73 11.70 9.77
C ARG A 26 9.65 10.54 10.19
N GLY A 27 10.81 10.37 9.53
CA GLY A 27 11.81 9.33 9.82
C GLY A 27 13.24 9.84 9.79
N ARG A 28 14.23 8.94 9.79
CA ARG A 28 15.68 9.18 9.70
C ARG A 28 16.23 8.99 8.29
N THR A 29 15.74 7.99 7.55
CA THR A 29 16.19 7.72 6.18
C THR A 29 15.73 8.84 5.25
N ARG A 30 16.59 9.23 4.30
CA ARG A 30 16.33 10.35 3.38
C ARG A 30 16.38 9.90 1.93
N TYR A 31 15.49 10.47 1.14
CA TYR A 31 15.57 10.39 -0.31
C TYR A 31 16.75 11.25 -0.78
N ALA A 32 17.41 10.82 -1.85
CA ALA A 32 18.50 11.56 -2.48
C ALA A 32 18.05 12.90 -3.07
N SER A 33 16.76 13.07 -3.37
CA SER A 33 16.18 14.31 -3.87
C SER A 33 14.68 14.38 -3.66
N LEU A 34 14.13 15.60 -3.72
CA LEU A 34 12.67 15.83 -3.74
C LEU A 34 12.01 15.07 -4.91
N THR A 35 12.63 15.07 -6.08
CA THR A 35 12.13 14.33 -7.26
C THR A 35 12.01 12.83 -6.99
N GLN A 36 12.97 12.23 -6.28
CA GLN A 36 12.88 10.82 -5.89
C GLN A 36 11.70 10.60 -4.93
N TYR A 37 11.55 11.46 -3.91
CA TYR A 37 10.44 11.41 -2.95
C TYR A 37 9.07 11.49 -3.63
N LEU A 38 8.85 12.51 -4.48
CA LEU A 38 7.60 12.72 -5.21
C LEU A 38 7.22 11.49 -6.05
N ARG A 39 8.22 10.78 -6.59
CA ARG A 39 8.04 9.58 -7.43
C ARG A 39 7.80 8.31 -6.61
N LYS A 40 8.34 8.22 -5.39
CA LYS A 40 8.44 6.96 -4.62
C LYS A 40 7.51 6.88 -3.41
N SER A 41 6.85 7.98 -3.02
CA SER A 41 6.17 8.07 -1.71
C SER A 41 4.79 8.73 -1.77
N TRP A 42 4.29 9.04 -2.97
CA TRP A 42 2.93 9.56 -3.20
C TRP A 42 2.48 10.65 -2.20
N PRO A 43 3.18 11.80 -2.16
CA PRO A 43 3.00 12.85 -1.14
C PRO A 43 1.59 13.42 -1.06
N ILE A 44 0.76 13.25 -2.09
CA ILE A 44 -0.65 13.66 -2.08
C ILE A 44 -1.44 13.04 -0.91
N PHE A 45 -1.01 11.90 -0.39
CA PHE A 45 -1.63 11.25 0.77
C PHE A 45 -1.06 11.69 2.12
N ALA A 46 0.05 12.44 2.14
CA ALA A 46 0.67 12.94 3.37
C ALA A 46 -0.31 13.67 4.31
N PRO A 47 -1.25 14.51 3.83
CA PRO A 47 -2.18 15.20 4.71
C PRO A 47 -3.12 14.24 5.46
N LEU A 48 -3.60 13.19 4.80
CA LEU A 48 -4.45 12.16 5.42
C LEU A 48 -3.61 11.26 6.35
N ASN A 49 -2.40 10.93 5.93
CA ASN A 49 -1.47 10.13 6.74
C ASN A 49 -1.08 10.84 8.04
N CYS A 50 -0.86 12.16 8.01
CA CYS A 50 -0.53 12.93 9.22
C CYS A 50 -1.63 12.85 10.28
N VAL A 51 -2.91 12.84 9.89
CA VAL A 51 -4.03 12.60 10.82
C VAL A 51 -3.87 11.24 11.52
N LEU A 52 -3.54 10.20 10.75
CA LEU A 52 -3.31 8.86 11.31
C LEU A 52 -2.05 8.79 12.17
N TYR A 53 -0.97 9.46 11.81
CA TYR A 53 0.25 9.51 12.65
C TYR A 53 -0.04 10.12 14.02
N MET A 54 -0.75 11.26 14.06
CA MET A 54 -1.11 11.95 15.30
C MET A 54 -2.01 11.08 16.19
N THR A 55 -2.89 10.29 15.59
CA THR A 55 -3.88 9.46 16.30
C THR A 55 -3.40 8.04 16.58
N THR A 56 -2.22 7.65 16.08
CA THR A 56 -1.58 6.36 16.36
C THR A 56 -1.18 6.25 17.82
N ARG A 57 -1.42 5.09 18.44
CA ARG A 57 -1.02 4.80 19.81
C ARG A 57 0.51 4.93 19.95
N PRO A 58 1.03 5.50 21.06
CA PRO A 58 2.47 5.79 21.20
C PRO A 58 3.40 4.62 20.90
N TRP A 59 3.05 3.41 21.35
CA TRP A 59 3.85 2.20 21.16
C TRP A 59 3.97 1.74 19.70
N ALA A 60 3.11 2.22 18.79
CA ALA A 60 3.06 1.85 17.38
C ALA A 60 3.51 2.98 16.44
N ARG A 61 4.08 4.08 16.96
CA ARG A 61 4.48 5.23 16.15
C ARG A 61 5.83 5.06 15.44
N GLY A 62 6.65 4.14 15.96
CA GLY A 62 7.99 3.85 15.45
C GLY A 62 7.98 3.11 14.12
N PRO A 63 9.14 3.02 13.45
CA PRO A 63 9.25 2.37 12.14
C PRO A 63 8.99 0.86 12.22
N VAL A 64 9.46 0.20 13.29
CA VAL A 64 9.26 -1.22 13.55
C VAL A 64 8.62 -1.36 14.93
N THR A 65 7.68 -2.31 15.06
CA THR A 65 6.98 -2.60 16.31
C THR A 65 6.96 -4.11 16.55
N ALA A 66 7.10 -4.51 17.81
CA ALA A 66 7.03 -5.90 18.24
C ALA A 66 5.65 -6.52 17.94
N ALA A 67 5.63 -7.68 17.27
CA ALA A 67 4.39 -8.37 16.88
C ALA A 67 3.56 -8.81 18.09
N GLU A 68 4.22 -9.06 19.23
CA GLU A 68 3.62 -9.43 20.52
C GLU A 68 2.63 -8.37 21.05
N ARG A 69 2.74 -7.12 20.58
CA ARG A 69 1.78 -6.06 20.91
C ARG A 69 0.41 -6.26 20.24
N MET A 70 0.31 -7.17 19.29
CA MET A 70 -0.91 -7.59 18.59
C MET A 70 -1.10 -9.10 18.74
N PRO A 71 -1.51 -9.59 19.93
CA PRO A 71 -1.45 -11.01 20.27
C PRO A 71 -2.29 -11.92 19.37
N ASN A 72 -3.37 -11.40 18.77
CA ASN A 72 -4.20 -12.18 17.84
C ASN A 72 -3.43 -12.63 16.58
N LEU A 73 -2.32 -11.97 16.24
CA LEU A 73 -1.45 -12.38 15.13
C LEU A 73 -0.64 -13.64 15.45
N ALA A 74 -0.50 -14.00 16.74
CA ALA A 74 0.14 -15.26 17.13
C ALA A 74 -0.53 -16.47 16.49
N LEU A 75 -1.84 -16.41 16.20
CA LEU A 75 -2.54 -17.47 15.47
C LEU A 75 -1.89 -17.76 14.10
N LEU A 76 -1.41 -16.73 13.37
CA LEU A 76 -0.70 -16.93 12.11
C LEU A 76 0.69 -17.51 12.35
N ARG A 77 1.41 -16.99 13.34
CA ARG A 77 2.74 -17.47 13.71
C ARG A 77 2.72 -18.92 14.14
N ASP A 78 1.79 -19.33 15.00
CA ASP A 78 1.70 -20.69 15.54
C ASP A 78 1.29 -21.70 14.45
N ASN A 79 0.62 -21.24 13.40
CA ASN A 79 0.17 -22.06 12.26
C ASN A 79 1.00 -21.81 10.98
N TRP A 80 2.20 -21.24 11.10
CA TRP A 80 2.99 -20.82 9.93
C TRP A 80 3.29 -21.95 8.94
N GLN A 81 3.43 -23.19 9.41
CA GLN A 81 3.71 -24.35 8.57
C GLN A 81 2.52 -24.69 7.68
N VAL A 82 1.30 -24.64 8.21
CA VAL A 82 0.06 -24.83 7.43
C VAL A 82 -0.03 -23.79 6.33
N ILE A 83 0.25 -22.54 6.68
CA ILE A 83 0.23 -21.40 5.75
C ILE A 83 1.30 -21.58 4.67
N ARG A 84 2.52 -21.98 5.07
CA ARG A 84 3.64 -22.25 4.16
C ARG A 84 3.29 -23.34 3.17
N ASP A 85 2.72 -24.44 3.63
CA ASP A 85 2.46 -25.61 2.78
C ASP A 85 1.44 -25.28 1.69
N GLU A 86 0.37 -24.52 2.00
CA GLU A 86 -0.56 -24.01 0.99
C GLU A 86 0.11 -23.01 0.03
N ALA A 87 0.97 -22.13 0.54
CA ALA A 87 1.71 -21.17 -0.28
C ALA A 87 2.70 -21.85 -1.25
N LEU A 88 3.38 -22.91 -0.81
CA LEU A 88 4.29 -23.71 -1.64
C LEU A 88 3.54 -24.51 -2.71
N ALA A 89 2.39 -25.10 -2.36
CA ALA A 89 1.53 -25.77 -3.34
C ALA A 89 1.06 -24.78 -4.42
N LEU A 90 0.68 -23.57 -4.02
CA LEU A 90 0.30 -22.49 -4.93
C LEU A 90 1.47 -22.05 -5.83
N GLN A 91 2.68 -21.99 -5.29
CA GLN A 91 3.89 -21.67 -6.04
C GLN A 91 4.22 -22.75 -7.07
N ALA A 92 4.18 -24.03 -6.68
CA ALA A 92 4.41 -25.16 -7.57
C ALA A 92 3.37 -25.21 -8.72
N GLY A 93 2.12 -24.79 -8.45
CA GLY A 93 1.07 -24.67 -9.45
C GLY A 93 1.18 -23.46 -10.39
N GLY A 94 2.21 -22.62 -10.28
CA GLY A 94 2.46 -21.49 -11.18
C GLY A 94 1.53 -20.28 -11.00
N ALA A 95 0.75 -20.23 -9.92
CA ALA A 95 -0.27 -19.19 -9.74
C ALA A 95 0.31 -17.77 -9.59
N PHE A 96 1.52 -17.63 -9.02
CA PHE A 96 2.22 -16.32 -8.94
C PHE A 96 2.58 -15.78 -10.32
N GLU A 97 3.07 -16.65 -11.22
CA GLU A 97 3.43 -16.26 -12.58
C GLU A 97 2.18 -15.95 -13.41
N ALA A 98 1.10 -16.74 -13.25
CA ALA A 98 -0.18 -16.50 -13.89
C ALA A 98 -0.79 -15.14 -13.49
N ALA A 99 -0.74 -14.78 -12.20
CA ALA A 99 -1.24 -13.49 -11.70
C ALA A 99 -0.39 -12.29 -12.16
N LYS A 100 0.88 -12.52 -12.50
CA LYS A 100 1.82 -11.49 -12.97
C LYS A 100 1.85 -11.35 -14.49
N ALA A 101 1.44 -12.37 -15.23
CA ALA A 101 1.52 -12.42 -16.69
C ALA A 101 0.90 -11.18 -17.36
N GLU A 102 1.50 -10.73 -18.46
CA GLU A 102 1.00 -9.58 -19.20
C GLU A 102 -0.42 -9.85 -19.73
N GLY A 103 -1.34 -8.90 -19.52
CA GLY A 103 -2.75 -9.08 -19.87
C GLY A 103 -3.59 -9.84 -18.84
N SER A 104 -2.98 -10.40 -17.79
CA SER A 104 -3.72 -10.99 -16.67
C SER A 104 -4.52 -9.92 -15.91
N ALA A 105 -5.52 -10.38 -15.16
CA ALA A 105 -6.34 -9.50 -14.33
C ALA A 105 -5.53 -8.77 -13.23
N GLY A 106 -4.40 -9.35 -12.81
CA GLY A 106 -3.46 -8.79 -11.83
C GLY A 106 -2.46 -7.77 -12.40
N SER A 107 -2.32 -7.68 -13.73
CA SER A 107 -1.35 -6.78 -14.39
C SER A 107 -1.65 -5.27 -14.19
N TYR A 108 -2.86 -4.93 -13.74
CA TYR A 108 -3.32 -3.56 -13.50
C TYR A 108 -3.11 -3.05 -12.07
N ASP A 109 -2.34 -3.76 -11.26
CA ASP A 109 -2.08 -3.39 -9.88
C ASP A 109 -1.23 -2.11 -9.76
N LEU A 110 -1.86 -1.00 -9.36
CA LEU A 110 -1.18 0.28 -9.22
C LEU A 110 -0.16 0.34 -8.09
N GLY A 111 -0.43 -0.37 -6.99
CA GLY A 111 0.38 -0.30 -5.78
C GLY A 111 1.73 -0.99 -5.97
N PHE A 112 1.76 -2.06 -6.76
CA PHE A 112 2.92 -2.94 -6.81
C PHE A 112 3.54 -3.15 -8.20
N ARG A 113 3.00 -2.51 -9.26
CA ARG A 113 3.49 -2.69 -10.65
C ARG A 113 5.00 -2.48 -10.82
N THR A 114 5.59 -1.54 -10.10
CA THR A 114 7.01 -1.23 -10.22
C THR A 114 7.91 -2.34 -9.68
N PHE A 115 7.40 -3.18 -8.79
CA PHE A 115 8.15 -4.26 -8.17
C PHE A 115 8.21 -5.51 -9.07
N PHE A 116 7.19 -5.73 -9.91
CA PHE A 116 7.19 -6.82 -10.89
C PHE A 116 8.40 -6.81 -11.83
N LYS A 117 8.95 -5.62 -12.12
CA LYS A 117 10.17 -5.44 -12.93
C LYS A 117 11.42 -6.06 -12.30
N ARG A 118 11.41 -6.30 -10.99
CA ARG A 118 12.50 -6.87 -10.19
C ARG A 118 12.19 -8.31 -9.78
N GLY A 119 11.36 -9.01 -10.55
CA GLY A 119 11.03 -10.41 -10.29
C GLY A 119 9.98 -10.65 -9.21
N TRP A 120 9.74 -9.68 -8.30
CA TRP A 120 8.74 -9.79 -7.25
C TRP A 120 7.38 -10.26 -7.77
N SER A 121 6.70 -11.12 -7.04
CA SER A 121 5.36 -11.62 -7.37
C SER A 121 4.52 -11.78 -6.11
N LYS A 122 3.21 -11.86 -6.29
CA LYS A 122 2.26 -11.97 -5.18
C LYS A 122 1.00 -12.74 -5.55
N PHE A 123 0.28 -13.17 -4.53
CA PHE A 123 -1.04 -13.77 -4.64
C PHE A 123 -1.93 -13.29 -3.49
N TYR A 124 -3.02 -12.60 -3.80
CA TYR A 124 -3.94 -12.05 -2.81
C TYR A 124 -4.79 -13.15 -2.15
N LEU A 125 -5.03 -13.00 -0.85
CA LEU A 125 -5.90 -13.89 -0.07
C LEU A 125 -7.19 -13.16 0.33
N THR A 126 -7.02 -11.98 0.91
CA THR A 126 -8.11 -11.07 1.28
C THR A 126 -7.64 -9.63 1.15
N TRP A 127 -8.58 -8.73 0.89
CA TRP A 127 -8.31 -7.30 0.74
C TRP A 127 -9.49 -6.45 1.17
N TYR A 128 -9.30 -5.75 2.28
CA TYR A 128 -10.17 -4.77 2.91
C TYR A 128 -11.66 -5.15 2.95
N GLY A 129 -11.94 -6.40 3.34
CA GLY A 129 -13.31 -6.93 3.49
C GLY A 129 -13.74 -7.89 2.37
N THR A 130 -12.93 -8.08 1.34
CA THR A 130 -13.20 -9.04 0.27
C THR A 130 -12.16 -10.16 0.29
N THR A 131 -12.61 -11.39 0.50
CA THR A 131 -11.77 -12.59 0.33
C THR A 131 -11.82 -13.04 -1.13
N HIS A 132 -10.66 -13.32 -1.70
CA HIS A 132 -10.54 -13.77 -3.09
C HIS A 132 -11.11 -15.18 -3.23
N ARG A 133 -11.91 -15.42 -4.28
CA ARG A 133 -12.48 -16.75 -4.56
C ARG A 133 -11.39 -17.75 -4.90
N SER A 134 -10.38 -17.29 -5.64
CA SER A 134 -9.20 -18.09 -5.93
C SER A 134 -8.50 -18.56 -4.64
N ALA A 135 -8.32 -17.66 -3.68
CA ALA A 135 -7.72 -17.98 -2.39
C ALA A 135 -8.57 -18.92 -1.52
N GLN A 136 -9.90 -18.77 -1.54
CA GLN A 136 -10.80 -19.70 -0.84
C GLN A 136 -10.63 -21.14 -1.35
N ARG A 137 -10.42 -21.30 -2.66
CA ARG A 137 -10.24 -22.61 -3.30
C ARG A 137 -8.83 -23.17 -3.08
N THR A 138 -7.79 -22.35 -3.22
CA THR A 138 -6.39 -22.83 -3.21
C THR A 138 -5.75 -22.84 -1.83
N CYS A 139 -6.21 -21.98 -0.92
CA CYS A 139 -5.64 -21.79 0.41
C CYS A 139 -6.72 -21.77 1.51
N PRO A 140 -7.65 -22.76 1.55
CA PRO A 140 -8.79 -22.73 2.44
C PRO A 140 -8.41 -22.65 3.93
N ARG A 141 -7.32 -23.31 4.34
CA ARG A 141 -6.88 -23.31 5.75
C ARG A 141 -6.31 -21.96 6.14
N THR A 142 -5.50 -21.36 5.27
CA THR A 142 -4.97 -20.00 5.48
C THR A 142 -6.11 -18.99 5.55
N VAL A 143 -7.08 -19.06 4.65
CA VAL A 143 -8.26 -18.18 4.68
C VAL A 143 -9.06 -18.36 5.97
N ALA A 144 -9.25 -19.58 6.44
CA ALA A 144 -9.93 -19.85 7.71
C ALA A 144 -9.21 -19.26 8.93
N LEU A 145 -7.87 -19.30 8.95
CA LEU A 145 -7.07 -18.64 9.99
C LEU A 145 -7.22 -17.11 9.92
N LEU A 146 -7.11 -16.52 8.73
CA LEU A 146 -7.24 -15.08 8.53
C LEU A 146 -8.62 -14.55 8.95
N ASN A 147 -9.69 -15.29 8.69
CA ASN A 147 -11.05 -14.91 9.08
C ASN A 147 -11.27 -14.84 10.60
N GLN A 148 -10.41 -15.47 11.40
CA GLN A 148 -10.46 -15.40 12.86
C GLN A 148 -9.76 -14.15 13.42
N ILE A 149 -9.04 -13.40 12.57
CA ILE A 149 -8.22 -12.25 12.99
C ILE A 149 -8.80 -10.98 12.36
N PRO A 150 -9.78 -10.32 13.00
CA PRO A 150 -10.42 -9.14 12.44
C PRO A 150 -9.45 -7.98 12.24
N GLU A 151 -8.30 -7.95 12.91
CA GLU A 151 -7.25 -6.96 12.72
C GLU A 151 -6.62 -7.03 11.33
N VAL A 152 -6.57 -8.21 10.69
CA VAL A 152 -6.04 -8.37 9.34
C VAL A 152 -7.04 -7.78 8.34
N LYS A 153 -6.61 -6.74 7.64
CA LYS A 153 -7.43 -6.03 6.66
C LYS A 153 -7.09 -6.46 5.25
N GLY A 154 -5.84 -6.76 4.96
CA GLY A 154 -5.42 -7.37 3.71
C GLY A 154 -4.39 -8.46 3.97
N ALA A 155 -4.36 -9.49 3.14
CA ALA A 155 -3.34 -10.53 3.22
C ALA A 155 -2.99 -11.04 1.82
N MET A 156 -1.71 -11.31 1.60
CA MET A 156 -1.20 -11.89 0.37
C MET A 156 0.07 -12.69 0.63
N PHE A 157 0.32 -13.70 -0.18
CA PHE A 157 1.65 -14.28 -0.29
C PHE A 157 2.50 -13.41 -1.20
N THR A 158 3.78 -13.26 -0.87
CA THR A 158 4.73 -12.52 -1.72
C THR A 158 6.03 -13.28 -1.86
N VAL A 159 6.59 -13.27 -3.08
CA VAL A 159 7.87 -13.89 -3.40
C VAL A 159 8.84 -12.80 -3.84
N LEU A 160 10.01 -12.77 -3.22
CA LEU A 160 11.16 -11.99 -3.67
C LEU A 160 12.24 -12.96 -4.17
N PRO A 161 12.52 -13.01 -5.49
CA PRO A 161 13.51 -13.95 -6.03
C PRO A 161 14.93 -13.69 -5.53
N ALA A 162 15.82 -14.67 -5.74
CA ALA A 162 17.26 -14.53 -5.52
C ALA A 162 17.83 -13.32 -6.30
N GLY A 163 18.80 -12.62 -5.72
CA GLY A 163 19.44 -11.43 -6.29
C GLY A 163 18.53 -10.22 -6.54
N SER A 164 17.30 -10.23 -6.03
CA SER A 164 16.31 -9.19 -6.32
C SER A 164 16.26 -8.11 -5.24
N GLU A 165 15.85 -6.90 -5.63
CA GLU A 165 15.69 -5.77 -4.72
C GLU A 165 14.40 -4.98 -4.96
N LEU A 166 13.84 -4.46 -3.87
CA LEU A 166 12.82 -3.43 -3.85
C LEU A 166 13.48 -2.13 -3.36
N THR A 167 13.77 -1.24 -4.31
CA THR A 167 14.43 0.06 -4.05
C THR A 167 13.64 0.90 -3.04
N LEU A 168 14.33 1.79 -2.32
CA LEU A 168 13.73 2.75 -1.38
C LEU A 168 12.40 3.35 -1.86
N HIS A 169 11.35 3.15 -1.06
CA HIS A 169 9.99 3.66 -1.25
C HIS A 169 9.27 3.83 0.09
N ALA A 170 8.10 4.44 0.07
CA ALA A 170 7.17 4.43 1.19
C ALA A 170 5.76 4.21 0.63
N ASP A 171 4.95 3.43 1.33
CA ASP A 171 3.61 3.12 0.89
C ASP A 171 2.68 4.33 1.08
N PRO A 172 1.70 4.51 0.19
CA PRO A 172 0.91 5.72 0.14
C PRO A 172 -0.06 5.89 1.31
N LEU A 173 -0.55 4.80 1.91
CA LEU A 173 -1.70 4.84 2.82
C LEU A 173 -1.31 4.40 4.23
N ALA A 174 -1.42 5.30 5.21
CA ALA A 174 -1.20 4.99 6.63
C ALA A 174 -2.36 4.22 7.28
N CYS A 175 -3.32 3.68 6.52
CA CYS A 175 -4.52 3.09 7.10
C CYS A 175 -4.28 1.76 7.84
N SER A 176 -3.11 1.16 7.63
CA SER A 176 -2.63 -0.09 8.22
C SER A 176 -1.21 0.07 8.77
N LEU A 177 -0.75 -0.99 9.43
CA LEU A 177 0.66 -1.34 9.54
C LEU A 177 0.91 -2.61 8.71
N ARG A 178 2.16 -2.90 8.36
CA ARG A 178 2.52 -4.09 7.61
C ARG A 178 3.13 -5.16 8.50
N TYR A 179 2.49 -6.31 8.54
CA TYR A 179 2.95 -7.53 9.18
C TYR A 179 3.58 -8.47 8.16
N HIS A 180 4.74 -9.02 8.48
CA HIS A 180 5.40 -10.05 7.69
C HIS A 180 5.62 -11.30 8.55
N LEU A 181 5.31 -12.47 8.00
CA LEU A 181 5.64 -13.78 8.57
C LEU A 181 6.47 -14.57 7.54
N GLY A 182 7.66 -15.03 7.94
CA GLY A 182 8.50 -15.89 7.12
C GLY A 182 7.89 -17.27 6.92
N LEU A 183 7.77 -17.72 5.66
CA LEU A 183 7.20 -19.04 5.34
C LEU A 183 8.26 -19.99 4.77
N ARG A 184 8.93 -19.56 3.70
CA ARG A 184 10.12 -20.22 3.14
C ARG A 184 11.09 -19.13 2.74
N THR A 185 12.11 -18.93 3.55
CA THR A 185 13.06 -17.84 3.43
C THR A 185 14.48 -18.39 3.35
N PRO A 186 15.44 -17.60 2.85
CA PRO A 186 16.84 -18.01 2.88
C PRO A 186 17.42 -18.19 4.28
N ASN A 187 16.70 -17.78 5.34
CA ASN A 187 17.14 -17.78 6.74
C ASN A 187 18.52 -17.12 6.96
N ALA A 188 18.86 -16.11 6.14
CA ALA A 188 20.14 -15.41 6.16
C ALA A 188 19.94 -13.89 6.22
N ASP A 189 20.89 -13.18 6.84
CA ASP A 189 20.84 -11.72 6.97
C ASP A 189 21.01 -10.98 5.63
N ALA A 190 21.58 -11.66 4.62
CA ALA A 190 21.63 -11.16 3.25
C ALA A 190 20.23 -11.05 2.59
N CYS A 191 19.18 -11.58 3.21
CA CYS A 191 17.78 -11.34 2.83
C CYS A 191 17.09 -10.46 3.89
N LEU A 192 17.06 -9.15 3.65
CA LEU A 192 16.61 -8.16 4.64
C LEU A 192 15.66 -7.10 4.05
N ILE A 193 14.88 -6.48 4.94
CA ILE A 193 14.25 -5.18 4.75
C ILE A 193 14.87 -4.18 5.72
N GLU A 194 15.19 -2.99 5.24
CA GLU A 194 15.57 -1.86 6.08
C GLU A 194 14.40 -0.88 6.13
N VAL A 195 13.88 -0.62 7.34
CA VAL A 195 12.77 0.32 7.57
C VAL A 195 13.31 1.49 8.38
N ASP A 196 13.39 2.66 7.75
CA ASP A 196 13.93 3.88 8.37
C ASP A 196 15.32 3.71 9.02
N GLY A 197 16.18 2.89 8.39
CA GLY A 197 17.52 2.57 8.89
C GLY A 197 17.58 1.42 9.91
N VAL A 198 16.45 0.77 10.20
CA VAL A 198 16.38 -0.43 11.05
C VAL A 198 16.36 -1.68 10.16
N PRO A 199 17.45 -2.47 10.11
CA PRO A 199 17.48 -3.72 9.34
C PRO A 199 16.72 -4.83 10.05
N MET A 200 15.91 -5.56 9.30
CA MET A 200 15.17 -6.76 9.72
C MET A 200 15.40 -7.86 8.69
N SER A 201 15.77 -9.06 9.10
CA SER A 201 15.89 -10.22 8.22
C SER A 201 14.76 -11.20 8.47
N TRP A 202 14.32 -11.90 7.42
CA TRP A 202 13.27 -12.90 7.58
C TRP A 202 13.84 -14.23 8.02
N ARG A 203 13.09 -14.93 8.89
CA ARG A 203 13.32 -16.31 9.29
C ARG A 203 12.00 -17.06 9.21
N ASP A 204 12.08 -18.34 8.90
CA ASP A 204 10.88 -19.18 8.81
C ASP A 204 10.18 -19.26 10.17
N GLY A 205 8.87 -19.04 10.17
CA GLY A 205 8.06 -19.01 11.39
C GLY A 205 8.23 -17.76 12.26
N GLN A 206 9.11 -16.81 11.90
CA GLN A 206 9.27 -15.55 12.63
C GLN A 206 8.52 -14.41 11.95
N ASP A 207 8.02 -13.49 12.77
CA ASP A 207 7.21 -12.37 12.36
C ASP A 207 7.71 -11.02 12.86
N PHE A 208 7.30 -9.96 12.17
CA PHE A 208 7.49 -8.58 12.64
C PHE A 208 6.46 -7.64 12.00
N ILE A 209 6.26 -6.48 12.64
CA ILE A 209 5.37 -5.42 12.16
C ILE A 209 6.20 -4.17 11.92
N PHE A 210 5.94 -3.48 10.82
CA PHE A 210 6.51 -2.17 10.54
C PHE A 210 5.47 -1.22 9.97
N ASP A 211 5.73 0.08 10.10
CA ASP A 211 4.91 1.11 9.49
C ASP A 211 5.45 1.37 8.06
N GLU A 212 4.72 0.86 7.06
CA GLU A 212 5.05 0.92 5.63
C GLU A 212 5.13 2.34 5.08
N THR A 213 4.64 3.34 5.82
CA THR A 213 4.74 4.75 5.42
C THR A 213 6.09 5.39 5.75
N TYR A 214 6.95 4.70 6.50
CA TYR A 214 8.36 5.05 6.59
C TYR A 214 9.12 4.64 5.32
N PRO A 215 10.18 5.38 4.95
CA PRO A 215 11.06 4.96 3.86
C PRO A 215 11.66 3.59 4.17
N HIS A 216 11.46 2.63 3.27
CA HIS A 216 11.95 1.28 3.40
C HIS A 216 12.42 0.69 2.07
N GLN A 217 13.32 -0.28 2.15
CA GLN A 217 13.86 -1.02 1.01
C GLN A 217 14.10 -2.48 1.38
N ALA A 218 13.94 -3.40 0.43
CA ALA A 218 14.18 -4.81 0.66
C ALA A 218 15.18 -5.36 -0.34
N ARG A 219 16.06 -6.27 0.09
CA ARG A 219 17.05 -6.94 -0.75
C ARG A 219 17.08 -8.41 -0.43
N ASN A 220 17.29 -9.22 -1.46
CA ASN A 220 17.56 -10.63 -1.34
C ASN A 220 18.87 -10.92 -2.07
N ASP A 221 19.99 -10.77 -1.37
CA ASP A 221 21.33 -11.01 -1.91
C ASP A 221 21.76 -12.48 -1.74
N THR A 222 20.79 -13.39 -1.56
CA THR A 222 21.03 -14.83 -1.42
C THR A 222 20.77 -15.58 -2.72
N GLY A 223 21.10 -16.88 -2.75
CA GLY A 223 20.80 -17.78 -3.86
C GLY A 223 19.37 -18.34 -3.87
N ASP A 224 18.58 -18.10 -2.83
CA ASP A 224 17.24 -18.65 -2.65
C ASP A 224 16.15 -17.58 -2.75
N SER A 225 14.94 -17.98 -3.16
CA SER A 225 13.77 -17.08 -3.11
C SER A 225 13.22 -16.96 -1.69
N ARG A 226 12.62 -15.80 -1.40
CA ARG A 226 11.96 -15.49 -0.13
C ARG A 226 10.45 -15.41 -0.30
N LEU A 227 9.75 -16.42 0.21
CA LEU A 227 8.29 -16.50 0.31
C LEU A 227 7.83 -16.13 1.73
N ILE A 228 6.93 -15.15 1.82
CA ILE A 228 6.35 -14.69 3.09
C ILE A 228 4.83 -14.54 2.98
N LEU A 229 4.15 -14.58 4.12
CA LEU A 229 2.82 -14.00 4.28
C LEU A 229 2.98 -12.51 4.64
N MET A 230 2.35 -11.65 3.86
CA MET A 230 2.31 -10.20 4.09
C MET A 230 0.87 -9.79 4.38
N CYS A 231 0.65 -9.16 5.53
CA CYS A 231 -0.66 -8.67 5.94
C CYS A 231 -0.65 -7.17 6.19
N ASP A 232 -1.68 -6.49 5.73
CA ASP A 232 -2.05 -5.17 6.23
C ASP A 232 -2.87 -5.38 7.51
N VAL A 233 -2.32 -5.00 8.66
CA VAL A 233 -2.97 -5.11 9.97
C VAL A 233 -3.49 -3.76 10.43
N ALA A 234 -4.57 -3.77 11.21
CA ALA A 234 -5.22 -2.54 11.67
C ALA A 234 -4.23 -1.66 12.45
N ARG A 235 -4.06 -0.41 11.99
CA ARG A 235 -3.26 0.56 12.72
C ARG A 235 -3.86 0.81 14.12
N PRO A 236 -3.08 0.72 15.21
CA PRO A 236 -3.56 1.03 16.56
C PRO A 236 -3.84 2.52 16.70
N LEU A 237 -5.13 2.89 16.76
CA LEU A 237 -5.57 4.28 16.76
C LEU A 237 -6.41 4.62 18.00
N ASN A 238 -6.42 5.89 18.39
CA ASN A 238 -7.42 6.44 19.31
C ASN A 238 -8.82 6.45 18.64
N VAL A 239 -9.87 6.84 19.38
CA VAL A 239 -11.26 6.78 18.89
C VAL A 239 -11.44 7.61 17.61
N PHE A 240 -10.98 8.86 17.61
CA PHE A 240 -11.06 9.75 16.47
C PHE A 240 -10.34 9.18 15.24
N GLY A 241 -9.12 8.68 15.43
CA GLY A 241 -8.35 8.04 14.38
C GLY A 241 -9.06 6.83 13.79
N ARG A 242 -9.75 6.00 14.60
CA ARG A 242 -10.52 4.85 14.09
C ARG A 242 -11.69 5.27 13.19
N VAL A 243 -12.40 6.33 13.55
CA VAL A 243 -13.51 6.88 12.73
C VAL A 243 -12.96 7.41 11.40
N PHE A 244 -11.92 8.23 11.44
CA PHE A 244 -11.26 8.74 10.24
C PHE A 244 -10.74 7.60 9.35
N ASN A 245 -10.08 6.61 9.97
CA ASN A 245 -9.51 5.48 9.25
C ASN A 245 -10.58 4.58 8.61
N ALA A 246 -11.80 4.52 9.15
CA ALA A 246 -12.88 3.76 8.54
C ALA A 246 -13.21 4.26 7.13
N GLY A 247 -13.21 5.58 6.93
CA GLY A 247 -13.32 6.20 5.61
C GLY A 247 -12.06 5.97 4.77
N TYR A 248 -10.88 6.19 5.34
CA TYR A 248 -9.62 6.07 4.60
C TYR A 248 -9.39 4.64 4.04
N ARG A 249 -9.78 3.62 4.81
CA ARG A 249 -9.73 2.21 4.39
C ARG A 249 -10.63 1.89 3.20
N ARG A 250 -11.67 2.68 2.90
CA ARG A 250 -12.48 2.51 1.69
C ARG A 250 -11.69 2.83 0.42
N LEU A 251 -10.74 3.76 0.49
CA LEU A 251 -9.82 4.03 -0.61
C LEU A 251 -8.94 2.80 -0.89
N ALA A 252 -8.41 2.17 0.17
CA ALA A 252 -7.66 0.92 0.05
C ALA A 252 -8.53 -0.22 -0.51
N ALA A 253 -9.78 -0.38 -0.04
CA ALA A 253 -10.70 -1.38 -0.59
C ALA A 253 -10.96 -1.18 -2.10
N GLY A 254 -11.00 0.06 -2.55
CA GLY A 254 -11.14 0.41 -3.96
C GLY A 254 -10.02 -0.12 -4.86
N THR A 255 -8.84 -0.39 -4.30
CA THR A 255 -7.67 -0.92 -5.02
C THR A 255 -7.63 -2.45 -5.06
N LEU A 256 -8.73 -3.14 -4.74
CA LEU A 256 -8.82 -4.60 -4.88
C LEU A 256 -8.41 -5.04 -6.29
N VAL A 257 -7.41 -5.92 -6.37
CA VAL A 257 -6.91 -6.50 -7.61
C VAL A 257 -7.19 -8.01 -7.61
N PRO A 258 -7.79 -8.56 -8.67
CA PRO A 258 -8.05 -9.99 -8.80
C PRO A 258 -6.75 -10.78 -9.08
N ASN A 259 -6.64 -12.02 -8.57
CA ASN A 259 -5.58 -12.95 -8.99
C ASN A 259 -5.96 -13.61 -10.31
N THR A 260 -7.24 -13.94 -10.46
CA THR A 260 -7.82 -14.72 -11.55
C THR A 260 -9.14 -14.09 -12.01
N ALA A 261 -9.75 -14.60 -13.09
CA ALA A 261 -11.02 -14.08 -13.61
C ALA A 261 -12.22 -14.32 -12.66
N GLU A 262 -12.12 -15.29 -11.74
CA GLU A 262 -13.16 -15.57 -10.73
C GLU A 262 -13.20 -14.54 -9.60
N ASP A 263 -12.15 -13.74 -9.43
CA ASP A 263 -12.03 -12.78 -8.33
C ASP A 263 -12.72 -11.45 -8.64
N GLN A 264 -13.23 -10.81 -7.57
CA GLN A 264 -13.79 -9.47 -7.67
C GLN A 264 -12.70 -8.43 -7.99
N ARG A 265 -13.12 -7.35 -8.67
CA ARG A 265 -12.26 -6.21 -9.00
C ARG A 265 -12.79 -4.96 -8.32
N GLY A 266 -11.91 -4.20 -7.68
CA GLY A 266 -12.26 -2.91 -7.07
C GLY A 266 -12.52 -1.83 -8.12
N PHE A 267 -13.27 -0.78 -7.73
CA PHE A 267 -13.66 0.29 -8.65
C PHE A 267 -12.45 1.04 -9.23
N VAL A 268 -11.39 1.26 -8.44
CA VAL A 268 -10.18 1.93 -8.91
C VAL A 268 -9.51 1.05 -9.96
N SER A 269 -9.30 -0.22 -9.64
CA SER A 269 -8.73 -1.19 -10.57
C SER A 269 -9.55 -1.31 -11.87
N ALA A 270 -10.88 -1.23 -11.79
CA ALA A 270 -11.76 -1.24 -12.96
C ALA A 270 -11.59 0.01 -13.84
N LEU A 271 -11.51 1.21 -13.24
CA LEU A 271 -11.24 2.46 -13.96
C LEU A 271 -9.87 2.41 -14.67
N PHE A 272 -8.83 1.87 -14.03
CA PHE A 272 -7.53 1.77 -14.69
C PHE A 272 -7.49 0.71 -15.78
N ALA A 273 -8.23 -0.40 -15.63
CA ALA A 273 -8.39 -1.38 -16.69
C ALA A 273 -9.08 -0.78 -17.92
N SER A 274 -10.08 0.09 -17.75
CA SER A 274 -10.72 0.76 -18.91
C SER A 274 -9.79 1.76 -19.61
N LEU A 275 -8.82 2.32 -18.89
CA LEU A 275 -7.78 3.19 -19.44
C LEU A 275 -6.59 2.40 -20.06
N ALA A 276 -6.54 1.09 -19.89
CA ALA A 276 -5.47 0.23 -20.40
C ALA A 276 -5.22 0.35 -21.92
N PRO A 277 -6.24 0.42 -22.80
CA PRO A 277 -6.03 0.56 -24.25
C PRO A 277 -5.29 1.85 -24.63
N ILE A 278 -5.44 2.91 -23.82
CA ILE A 278 -4.78 4.21 -24.03
C ILE A 278 -3.29 4.12 -23.66
N SER A 279 -2.91 3.16 -22.80
CA SER A 279 -1.54 3.03 -22.30
C SER A 279 -0.51 2.79 -23.40
N ALA A 280 -0.86 2.09 -24.49
CA ALA A 280 0.02 1.88 -25.64
C ALA A 280 0.33 3.21 -26.36
N ARG A 281 -0.69 4.06 -26.56
CA ARG A 281 -0.53 5.40 -27.16
C ARG A 281 0.31 6.31 -26.27
N ILE A 282 0.09 6.27 -24.96
CA ILE A 282 0.89 7.06 -23.99
C ILE A 282 2.35 6.60 -24.00
N ARG A 283 2.61 5.29 -24.06
CA ARG A 283 3.97 4.74 -24.14
C ARG A 283 4.67 5.15 -25.44
N ALA A 284 3.98 5.02 -26.57
CA ALA A 284 4.48 5.45 -27.87
C ALA A 284 4.83 6.95 -27.84
N LEU A 285 3.91 7.80 -27.38
CA LEU A 285 4.15 9.24 -27.26
C LEU A 285 5.35 9.56 -26.37
N LYS A 286 5.51 8.85 -25.25
CA LYS A 286 6.66 9.04 -24.36
C LYS A 286 7.99 8.70 -25.03
N GLN A 287 8.00 7.79 -26.01
CA GLN A 287 9.20 7.41 -26.76
C GLN A 287 9.44 8.34 -27.96
N THR A 288 8.39 8.76 -28.66
CA THR A 288 8.49 9.54 -29.89
C THR A 288 8.55 11.05 -29.66
N ASP A 289 7.82 11.57 -28.67
CA ASP A 289 7.77 13.01 -28.36
C ASP A 289 7.61 13.25 -26.84
N VAL A 290 8.76 13.24 -26.15
CA VAL A 290 8.84 13.46 -24.71
C VAL A 290 8.28 14.83 -24.30
N ARG A 291 8.39 15.85 -25.16
CA ARG A 291 7.92 17.21 -24.84
C ARG A 291 6.41 17.26 -24.82
N ARG A 292 5.74 16.76 -25.87
CA ARG A 292 4.28 16.64 -25.91
C ARG A 292 3.76 15.75 -24.80
N TYR A 293 4.42 14.62 -24.53
CA TYR A 293 4.07 13.76 -23.40
C TYR A 293 4.08 14.52 -22.06
N LYS A 294 5.16 15.27 -21.77
CA LYS A 294 5.27 16.06 -20.54
C LYS A 294 4.19 17.13 -20.47
N LEU A 295 3.97 17.88 -21.56
CA LEU A 295 2.93 18.92 -21.61
C LEU A 295 1.56 18.33 -21.27
N ILE A 296 1.13 17.29 -22.00
CA ILE A 296 -0.17 16.63 -21.76
C ILE A 296 -0.26 16.12 -20.32
N LYS A 297 0.79 15.45 -19.83
CA LYS A 297 0.83 14.96 -18.44
C LYS A 297 0.62 16.09 -17.42
N HIS A 298 1.30 17.22 -17.60
CA HIS A 298 1.19 18.36 -16.68
C HIS A 298 -0.19 19.03 -16.79
N THR A 299 -0.74 19.19 -17.99
CA THR A 299 -2.08 19.74 -18.20
C THR A 299 -3.16 18.86 -17.55
N VAL A 300 -3.12 17.54 -17.76
CA VAL A 300 -4.07 16.61 -17.13
C VAL A 300 -3.97 16.65 -15.61
N ASN A 301 -2.76 16.62 -15.06
CA ASN A 301 -2.56 16.68 -13.61
C ASN A 301 -3.04 18.02 -13.02
N ALA A 302 -2.80 19.15 -13.70
CA ALA A 302 -3.27 20.46 -13.27
C ALA A 302 -4.81 20.54 -13.31
N ALA A 303 -5.44 20.03 -14.36
CA ALA A 303 -6.89 19.97 -14.47
C ALA A 303 -7.52 19.12 -13.35
N LEU A 304 -6.96 17.93 -13.07
CA LEU A 304 -7.42 17.08 -11.98
C LEU A 304 -7.29 17.76 -10.62
N LEU A 305 -6.16 18.46 -10.38
CA LEU A 305 -5.98 19.23 -9.16
C LEU A 305 -7.03 20.35 -9.04
N LEU A 306 -7.29 21.08 -10.11
CA LEU A 306 -8.32 22.14 -10.12
C LEU A 306 -9.71 21.59 -9.84
N VAL A 307 -10.07 20.43 -10.38
CA VAL A 307 -11.36 19.76 -10.09
C VAL A 307 -11.47 19.41 -8.60
N VAL A 308 -10.41 18.86 -8.00
CA VAL A 308 -10.39 18.55 -6.56
C VAL A 308 -10.52 19.83 -5.73
N MET A 309 -9.78 20.88 -6.09
CA MET A 309 -9.82 22.16 -5.39
C MET A 309 -11.18 22.85 -5.50
N ALA A 310 -11.80 22.82 -6.69
CA ALA A 310 -13.14 23.35 -6.92
C ALA A 310 -14.20 22.57 -6.14
N GLY A 311 -14.09 21.23 -6.08
CA GLY A 311 -14.97 20.40 -5.26
C GLY A 311 -14.84 20.70 -3.76
N ALA A 312 -13.61 20.86 -3.26
CA ALA A 312 -13.37 21.25 -1.87
C ALA A 312 -13.92 22.65 -1.56
N TYR A 313 -13.70 23.61 -2.47
CA TYR A 313 -14.25 24.96 -2.34
C TYR A 313 -15.77 24.95 -2.31
N GLY A 314 -16.42 24.24 -3.24
CA GLY A 314 -17.87 24.11 -3.30
C GLY A 314 -18.46 23.46 -2.04
N LEU A 315 -17.75 22.49 -1.43
CA LEU A 315 -18.15 21.93 -0.15
C LEU A 315 -18.09 22.98 0.98
N PHE A 316 -17.04 23.79 1.02
CA PHE A 316 -16.94 24.87 2.02
C PHE A 316 -18.00 25.94 1.83
N GLU A 317 -18.34 26.28 0.58
CA GLU A 317 -19.43 27.21 0.26
C GLU A 317 -20.79 26.68 0.73
N LEU A 318 -21.04 25.38 0.57
CA LEU A 318 -22.26 24.75 1.09
C LEU A 318 -22.32 24.80 2.63
N VAL A 319 -21.19 24.65 3.31
CA VAL A 319 -21.10 24.77 4.77
C VAL A 319 -21.29 26.21 5.22
N GLU A 320 -20.67 27.17 4.53
CA GLU A 320 -20.83 28.61 4.79
C GLU A 320 -22.30 29.01 4.65
N ALA A 321 -22.93 28.67 3.52
CA ALA A 321 -24.35 28.94 3.26
C ALA A 321 -25.28 28.28 4.28
N ALA A 322 -24.99 27.04 4.70
CA ALA A 322 -25.79 26.35 5.72
C ALA A 322 -25.63 26.97 7.11
N THR A 323 -24.45 27.51 7.43
CA THR A 323 -24.17 28.17 8.72
C THR A 323 -24.84 29.54 8.76
N ASP A 324 -24.76 30.31 7.66
CA ASP A 324 -25.41 31.61 7.53
C ASP A 324 -26.95 31.48 7.59
N ALA A 325 -27.52 30.37 7.11
CA ALA A 325 -28.96 30.11 7.20
C ALA A 325 -29.45 29.72 8.62
N LEU A 326 -28.54 29.39 9.54
CA LEU A 326 -28.86 29.02 10.93
C LEU A 326 -28.73 30.19 11.93
N ILE A 327 -28.20 31.33 11.49
CA ILE A 327 -27.98 32.56 12.28
C ILE A 327 -29.07 33.57 11.93
#